data_AF-A0A4Y3WHX8-F1
#
_entry.id   AF-A0A4Y3WHX8-F1
#
_cell.length_a   1.000
_cell.length_b   1.000
_cell.length_c   1.000
_cell.angle_alpha   90.00
_cell.angle_beta   90.00
_cell.angle_gamma   90.00
#
_symmetry.space_group_name_H-M   'P 1'
#
loop_
_entity.id
_entity.type
_entity.pdbx_description
1 polymer ?
#
loop_
_entity_poly.entity_id
_entity_poly.type
_entity_poly.pdbx_seq_one_letter_code
_entity_poly.pdbx_strand_id
1 'polypeptide(L)'
;MQKLLRDRDNLKIIKFAKPATGLMRDDVYNWQSALKDFVRQTKLNIIVVMIGGNDRQSIWMNGRRLSRGSKAWLAEYERRVAQFMKVLAEADAKVYWVGLPVVRSTSMSRDYKRLNQIFHAQARKHGFTYVGTWETFIDENGSYSSFGPSLDGVKRRLRKEDGMHFTNDGELRLADTVARAINRSLSEIKTAR
;
A
#
# COMPACT_ATOMS: atom_id res chain seq x y z
N MET A 1 -11.61 5.11 -3.14
CA MET A 1 -11.66 4.44 -4.46
C MET A 1 -13.08 4.16 -4.92
N GLN A 2 -13.91 3.42 -4.17
CA GLN A 2 -15.31 3.15 -4.56
C GLN A 2 -16.09 4.42 -4.92
N LYS A 3 -16.06 5.46 -4.07
CA LYS A 3 -16.73 6.73 -4.36
C LYS A 3 -16.26 7.42 -5.65
N LEU A 4 -15.01 7.23 -6.07
CA LEU A 4 -14.44 7.86 -7.28
C LEU A 4 -14.72 7.09 -8.57
N LEU A 5 -15.09 5.82 -8.46
CA LEU A 5 -15.28 4.92 -9.60
C LEU A 5 -16.73 4.43 -9.73
N ARG A 6 -17.65 5.01 -8.96
CA ARG A 6 -19.07 4.63 -8.91
C ARG A 6 -19.77 4.78 -10.26
N ASP A 7 -19.34 5.74 -11.08
CA ASP A 7 -20.00 6.07 -12.36
C ASP A 7 -19.42 5.30 -13.55
N ARG A 8 -18.63 4.23 -13.28
CA ARG A 8 -18.09 3.34 -14.30
C ARG A 8 -18.80 1.99 -14.21
N ASP A 9 -19.85 1.83 -15.00
CA ASP A 9 -20.72 0.63 -15.02
C ASP A 9 -19.97 -0.68 -15.33
N ASN A 10 -18.75 -0.59 -15.87
CA ASN A 10 -17.90 -1.73 -16.18
C ASN A 10 -16.90 -2.10 -15.06
N LEU A 11 -16.97 -1.50 -13.87
CA LEU A 11 -16.05 -1.77 -12.76
C LEU A 11 -16.75 -2.39 -11.55
N LYS A 12 -16.35 -3.61 -11.20
CA LYS A 12 -16.70 -4.25 -9.91
C LYS A 12 -15.54 -4.11 -8.94
N ILE A 13 -15.79 -3.49 -7.78
CA ILE A 13 -14.77 -3.30 -6.73
C ILE A 13 -15.01 -4.30 -5.61
N ILE A 14 -14.00 -5.14 -5.35
CA ILE A 14 -14.00 -6.11 -4.26
C ILE A 14 -13.06 -5.60 -3.16
N LYS A 15 -13.58 -5.43 -1.94
CA LYS A 15 -12.76 -5.04 -0.78
C LYS A 15 -12.22 -6.29 -0.10
N PHE A 16 -10.89 -6.41 -0.05
CA PHE A 16 -10.19 -7.47 0.66
C PHE A 16 -9.23 -6.86 1.69
N ALA A 17 -9.72 -6.68 2.92
CA ALA A 17 -9.01 -5.94 3.97
C ALA A 17 -9.32 -6.49 5.37
N LYS A 18 -8.29 -6.59 6.23
CA LYS A 18 -8.42 -6.90 7.66
C LYS A 18 -7.74 -5.81 8.50
N PRO A 19 -8.49 -5.01 9.28
CA PRO A 19 -7.92 -3.94 10.11
C PRO A 19 -6.87 -4.42 11.10
N ALA A 20 -5.93 -3.55 11.46
CA ALA A 20 -4.89 -3.79 12.47
C ALA A 20 -3.94 -4.99 12.21
N THR A 21 -3.89 -5.50 10.98
CA THR A 21 -2.99 -6.60 10.59
C THR A 21 -1.92 -6.13 9.60
N GLY A 22 -0.96 -7.01 9.33
CA GLY A 22 0.08 -6.82 8.33
C GLY A 22 0.86 -8.12 8.09
N LEU A 23 1.92 -8.07 7.31
CA LEU A 23 2.70 -9.23 6.89
C LEU A 23 3.60 -9.80 7.99
N MET A 24 3.98 -9.02 8.99
CA MET A 24 4.99 -9.43 9.97
C MET A 24 4.46 -10.39 11.06
N ARG A 25 3.16 -10.32 11.36
CA ARG A 25 2.49 -11.14 12.39
C ARG A 25 1.51 -12.11 11.72
N ASP A 26 2.05 -13.14 11.09
CA ASP A 26 1.28 -14.22 10.45
C ASP A 26 0.53 -15.08 11.46
N ASP A 27 0.97 -15.07 12.72
CA ASP A 27 0.27 -15.63 13.88
C ASP A 27 -1.03 -14.88 14.22
N VAL A 28 -1.15 -13.59 13.85
CA VAL A 28 -2.37 -12.80 14.04
C VAL A 28 -3.31 -12.94 12.84
N TYR A 29 -2.77 -12.83 11.62
CA TYR A 29 -3.51 -13.08 10.39
C TYR A 29 -2.57 -13.45 9.26
N ASN A 30 -2.75 -14.66 8.72
CA ASN A 30 -1.93 -15.17 7.64
C ASN A 30 -2.39 -14.62 6.28
N TRP A 31 -1.88 -13.44 5.92
CA TRP A 31 -2.13 -12.78 4.65
C TRP A 31 -1.71 -13.60 3.43
N GLN A 32 -0.63 -14.39 3.52
CA GLN A 32 -0.19 -15.25 2.42
C GLN A 32 -1.24 -16.31 2.07
N SER A 33 -1.75 -17.03 3.08
CA SER A 33 -2.79 -18.04 2.86
C SER A 33 -4.07 -17.40 2.35
N ALA A 34 -4.53 -16.35 3.03
CA ALA A 34 -5.77 -15.66 2.67
C ALA A 34 -5.73 -15.10 1.23
N LEU A 35 -4.61 -14.50 0.84
CA LEU A 35 -4.45 -14.00 -0.53
C LEU A 35 -4.45 -15.14 -1.55
N LYS A 36 -3.74 -16.25 -1.26
CA LYS A 36 -3.66 -17.41 -2.17
C LYS A 36 -5.04 -17.99 -2.47
N ASP A 37 -5.87 -18.12 -1.44
CA ASP A 37 -7.24 -18.61 -1.61
C ASP A 37 -8.08 -17.60 -2.41
N PHE A 38 -7.94 -16.32 -2.12
CA PHE A 38 -8.68 -15.25 -2.79
C PHE A 38 -8.37 -15.15 -4.29
N VAL A 39 -7.08 -15.18 -4.68
CA VAL A 39 -6.68 -15.06 -6.09
C VAL A 39 -7.05 -16.30 -6.91
N ARG A 40 -7.15 -17.48 -6.29
CA ARG A 40 -7.59 -18.71 -6.97
C ARG A 40 -9.08 -18.74 -7.26
N GLN A 41 -9.88 -18.14 -6.37
CA GLN A 41 -11.35 -18.19 -6.47
C GLN A 41 -11.95 -16.99 -7.21
N THR A 42 -11.15 -15.94 -7.45
CA THR A 42 -11.64 -14.67 -7.98
C THR A 42 -10.85 -14.27 -9.22
N LYS A 43 -11.53 -14.13 -10.36
CA LYS A 43 -10.93 -13.50 -11.54
C LYS A 43 -10.80 -12.00 -11.32
N LEU A 44 -9.57 -11.50 -11.32
CA LEU A 44 -9.24 -10.09 -11.09
C LEU A 44 -8.51 -9.54 -12.31
N ASN A 45 -8.84 -8.33 -12.75
CA ASN A 45 -8.09 -7.64 -13.82
C ASN A 45 -7.06 -6.66 -13.26
N ILE A 46 -7.37 -6.06 -12.11
CA ILE A 46 -6.54 -5.08 -11.42
C ILE A 46 -6.54 -5.41 -9.93
N ILE A 47 -5.36 -5.40 -9.31
CA ILE A 47 -5.19 -5.57 -7.87
C ILE A 47 -4.45 -4.34 -7.34
N VAL A 48 -5.00 -3.72 -6.30
CA VAL A 48 -4.38 -2.59 -5.60
C VAL A 48 -4.08 -3.03 -4.18
N VAL A 49 -2.82 -2.97 -3.77
CA VAL A 49 -2.37 -3.40 -2.44
C VAL A 49 -1.81 -2.22 -1.68
N MET A 50 -2.31 -2.00 -0.46
CA MET A 50 -1.71 -1.11 0.52
C MET A 50 -1.68 -1.82 1.87
N ILE A 51 -0.50 -2.27 2.29
CA ILE A 51 -0.27 -3.01 3.53
C ILE A 51 1.09 -2.63 4.11
N GLY A 52 1.31 -2.87 5.41
CA GLY A 52 2.57 -2.58 6.08
C GLY A 52 2.49 -1.61 7.25
N GLY A 53 1.36 -0.90 7.40
CA GLY A 53 1.21 0.11 8.45
C GLY A 53 1.39 -0.43 9.87
N ASN A 54 0.96 -1.68 10.10
CA ASN A 54 1.03 -2.35 11.41
C ASN A 54 2.25 -3.24 11.58
N ASP A 55 3.13 -3.33 10.57
CA ASP A 55 4.17 -4.34 10.54
C ASP A 55 5.37 -4.02 11.40
N ARG A 56 5.45 -2.82 11.95
CA ARG A 56 6.57 -2.30 12.75
C ARG A 56 6.73 -2.95 14.13
N GLN A 57 6.36 -4.21 14.30
CA GLN A 57 6.45 -4.94 15.56
C GLN A 57 7.70 -5.81 15.58
N SER A 58 8.34 -5.94 16.75
CA SER A 58 9.33 -7.02 16.94
C SER A 58 8.61 -8.35 17.01
N ILE A 59 9.23 -9.42 16.53
CA ILE A 59 8.64 -10.77 16.56
C ILE A 59 9.58 -11.76 17.22
N TRP A 60 9.02 -12.88 17.66
CA TRP A 60 9.78 -14.06 18.05
C TRP A 60 9.69 -15.09 16.93
N MET A 61 10.84 -15.61 16.51
CA MET A 61 10.94 -16.61 15.45
C MET A 61 12.06 -17.59 15.79
N ASN A 62 11.76 -18.88 15.78
CA ASN A 62 12.71 -19.96 16.09
C ASN A 62 13.46 -19.73 17.42
N GLY A 63 12.74 -19.35 18.47
CA GLY A 63 13.29 -19.07 19.79
C GLY A 63 14.12 -17.78 19.90
N ARG A 64 14.21 -16.97 18.83
CA ARG A 64 14.99 -15.71 18.81
C ARG A 64 14.07 -14.51 18.59
N ARG A 65 14.35 -13.42 19.30
CA ARG A 65 13.66 -12.15 19.07
C ARG A 65 14.30 -11.41 17.89
N LEU A 66 13.50 -11.16 16.87
CA LEU A 66 13.83 -10.22 15.79
C LEU A 66 13.37 -8.83 16.20
N SER A 67 14.31 -8.01 16.68
CA SER A 67 14.03 -6.62 17.07
C SER A 67 13.71 -5.76 15.85
N ARG A 68 12.66 -4.94 15.95
CA ARG A 68 12.23 -4.01 14.91
C ARG A 68 13.41 -3.23 14.32
N GLY A 69 13.55 -3.27 12.99
CA GLY A 69 14.58 -2.52 12.27
C GLY A 69 15.99 -3.12 12.34
N SER A 70 16.20 -4.23 13.05
CA SER A 70 17.45 -4.98 12.95
C SER A 70 17.62 -5.60 11.56
N LYS A 71 18.86 -5.92 11.18
CA LYS A 71 19.16 -6.57 9.88
C LYS A 71 18.37 -7.87 9.68
N ALA A 72 18.30 -8.71 10.71
CA ALA A 72 17.56 -9.97 10.66
C ALA A 72 16.04 -9.73 10.51
N TRP A 73 15.50 -8.72 11.19
CA TRP A 73 14.09 -8.33 11.06
C TRP A 73 13.77 -7.82 9.64
N LEU A 74 14.63 -6.98 9.07
CA LEU A 74 14.45 -6.43 7.72
C LEU A 74 14.52 -7.53 6.65
N ALA A 75 15.46 -8.46 6.80
CA ALA A 75 15.57 -9.62 5.90
C ALA A 75 14.31 -10.49 5.95
N GLU A 76 13.77 -10.75 7.15
CA GLU A 76 12.53 -11.50 7.30
C GLU A 76 11.33 -10.76 6.72
N TYR A 77 11.24 -9.45 6.95
CA TYR A 77 10.17 -8.64 6.37
C TYR A 77 10.23 -8.61 4.83
N GLU A 78 11.42 -8.44 4.25
CA GLU A 78 11.62 -8.53 2.79
C GLU A 78 11.21 -9.91 2.25
N ARG A 79 11.59 -10.99 2.93
CA ARG A 79 11.20 -12.35 2.56
C ARG A 79 9.67 -12.50 2.51
N ARG A 80 8.97 -12.00 3.52
CA ARG A 80 7.49 -12.03 3.59
C ARG A 80 6.84 -11.19 2.50
N VAL A 81 7.34 -9.98 2.23
CA VAL A 81 6.87 -9.14 1.12
C VAL A 81 7.05 -9.85 -0.23
N ALA A 82 8.23 -10.41 -0.48
CA ALA A 82 8.52 -11.14 -1.71
C ALA A 82 7.58 -12.35 -1.90
N GLN A 83 7.31 -13.11 -0.83
CA GLN A 83 6.34 -14.21 -0.87
C GLN A 83 4.92 -13.73 -1.16
N PHE A 84 4.49 -12.63 -0.57
CA PHE A 84 3.17 -12.05 -0.84
C PHE A 84 3.05 -11.61 -2.31
N MET A 85 4.07 -10.92 -2.83
CA MET A 85 4.10 -10.49 -4.24
C MET A 85 4.19 -11.66 -5.22
N LYS A 86 4.87 -12.76 -4.85
CA LYS A 86 4.86 -13.99 -5.65
C LYS A 86 3.45 -14.55 -5.81
N VAL A 87 2.64 -14.59 -4.75
CA VAL A 87 1.23 -15.03 -4.84
C VAL A 87 0.42 -14.08 -5.73
N LEU A 88 0.65 -12.77 -5.65
CA LEU A 88 0.00 -11.81 -6.54
C LEU A 88 0.35 -12.04 -8.02
N ALA A 89 1.59 -12.46 -8.30
CA ALA A 89 2.04 -12.73 -9.66
C ALA A 89 1.39 -13.98 -10.29
N GLU A 90 0.80 -14.86 -9.47
CA GLU A 90 -0.01 -15.98 -9.96
C GLU A 90 -1.37 -15.52 -10.50
N ALA A 91 -1.82 -14.30 -10.17
CA ALA A 91 -3.02 -13.72 -10.74
C ALA A 91 -2.71 -13.11 -12.12
N ASP A 92 -3.55 -13.40 -13.12
CA ASP A 92 -3.52 -12.73 -14.43
C ASP A 92 -4.12 -11.31 -14.33
N ALA A 93 -3.50 -10.46 -13.51
CA ALA A 93 -3.97 -9.14 -13.14
C ALA A 93 -2.84 -8.11 -13.13
N LYS A 94 -3.18 -6.85 -13.44
CA LYS A 94 -2.25 -5.72 -13.23
C LYS A 94 -2.20 -5.38 -11.74
N VAL A 95 -1.01 -5.42 -11.14
CA VAL A 95 -0.81 -5.16 -9.71
C VAL A 95 -0.22 -3.77 -9.48
N TYR A 96 -0.85 -3.02 -8.58
CA TYR A 96 -0.42 -1.72 -8.11
C TYR A 96 -0.12 -1.80 -6.61
N TRP A 97 1.16 -1.69 -6.26
CA TRP A 97 1.59 -1.66 -4.86
C TRP A 97 1.69 -0.22 -4.38
N VAL A 98 0.79 0.17 -3.49
CA VAL A 98 0.71 1.52 -2.94
C VAL A 98 1.66 1.64 -1.74
N GLY A 99 2.60 2.57 -1.85
CA GLY A 99 3.53 2.90 -0.77
C GLY A 99 2.82 3.46 0.46
N LEU A 100 3.43 3.27 1.62
CA LEU A 100 2.95 3.86 2.87
C LEU A 100 3.25 5.36 2.90
N PRO A 101 2.23 6.20 3.09
CA PRO A 101 2.40 7.65 3.14
C PRO A 101 3.03 8.09 4.45
N VAL A 102 3.64 9.27 4.45
CA VAL A 102 4.19 9.91 5.65
C VAL A 102 3.12 10.09 6.74
N VAL A 103 3.51 9.91 8.00
CA VAL A 103 2.67 10.10 9.19
C VAL A 103 3.34 11.06 10.18
N ARG A 104 2.56 11.59 11.13
CA ARG A 104 3.07 12.59 12.10
C ARG A 104 4.26 12.09 12.91
N SER A 105 4.24 10.82 13.31
CA SER A 105 5.35 10.22 14.05
C SER A 105 6.60 10.10 13.17
N THR A 106 7.65 10.85 13.51
CA THR A 106 8.94 10.84 12.79
C THR A 106 9.61 9.47 12.82
N SER A 107 9.52 8.76 13.95
CA SER A 107 9.99 7.37 14.09
C SER A 107 9.25 6.43 13.13
N MET A 108 7.92 6.57 13.05
CA MET A 108 7.12 5.74 12.15
C MET A 108 7.37 6.04 10.68
N SER A 109 7.45 7.32 10.33
CA SER A 109 7.80 7.75 8.99
C SER A 109 9.18 7.25 8.57
N ARG A 110 10.17 7.22 9.48
CA ARG A 110 11.50 6.65 9.18
C ARG A 110 11.42 5.16 8.84
N ASP A 111 10.62 4.40 9.59
CA ASP A 111 10.43 2.98 9.30
C ASP A 111 9.65 2.78 8.00
N TYR A 112 8.59 3.55 7.74
CA TYR A 112 7.84 3.49 6.49
C TYR A 112 8.71 3.81 5.27
N LYS A 113 9.68 4.74 5.36
CA LYS A 113 10.66 4.96 4.29
C LYS A 113 11.43 3.67 3.97
N ARG A 114 11.90 2.94 4.99
CA ARG A 114 12.60 1.66 4.81
C ARG A 114 11.68 0.58 4.23
N LEU A 115 10.45 0.48 4.71
CA LEU A 115 9.48 -0.49 4.18
C LEU A 115 9.14 -0.19 2.71
N ASN A 116 8.95 1.09 2.37
CA ASN A 116 8.69 1.53 1.00
C ASN A 116 9.85 1.23 0.04
N GLN A 117 11.11 1.27 0.50
CA GLN A 117 12.25 0.84 -0.30
C GLN A 117 12.15 -0.66 -0.65
N ILE A 118 11.80 -1.50 0.33
CA ILE A 118 11.58 -2.94 0.13
C ILE A 118 10.42 -3.14 -0.85
N PHE A 119 9.30 -2.45 -0.64
CA PHE A 119 8.12 -2.53 -1.52
C PHE A 119 8.44 -2.16 -2.96
N HIS A 120 9.14 -1.04 -3.17
CA HIS A 120 9.48 -0.58 -4.50
C HIS A 120 10.44 -1.56 -5.20
N ALA A 121 11.45 -2.05 -4.49
CA ALA A 121 12.39 -3.03 -5.03
C ALA A 121 11.71 -4.35 -5.42
N GLN A 122 10.83 -4.87 -4.57
CA GLN A 122 10.10 -6.11 -4.83
C GLN A 122 9.05 -5.93 -5.94
N ALA A 123 8.31 -4.82 -5.95
CA ALA A 123 7.37 -4.51 -7.02
C ALA A 123 8.07 -4.48 -8.39
N ARG A 124 9.24 -3.85 -8.47
CA ARG A 124 10.07 -3.85 -9.69
C ARG A 124 10.46 -5.25 -10.13
N LYS A 125 10.91 -6.11 -9.21
CA LYS A 125 11.31 -7.51 -9.52
C LYS A 125 10.14 -8.32 -10.10
N HIS A 126 8.92 -8.04 -9.68
CA HIS A 126 7.71 -8.75 -10.14
C HIS A 126 7.00 -8.05 -11.32
N GLY A 127 7.54 -6.94 -11.84
CA GLY A 127 6.90 -6.17 -12.91
C GLY A 127 5.62 -5.44 -12.49
N PHE A 128 5.46 -5.17 -11.20
CA PHE A 128 4.32 -4.46 -10.64
C PHE A 128 4.55 -2.95 -10.62
N THR A 129 3.47 -2.18 -10.72
CA THR A 129 3.53 -0.73 -10.62
C THR A 129 3.59 -0.31 -9.15
N TYR A 130 4.69 0.30 -8.72
CA TYR A 130 4.76 0.95 -7.40
C TYR A 130 4.13 2.34 -7.47
N VAL A 131 3.19 2.62 -6.57
CA VAL A 131 2.51 3.92 -6.48
C VAL A 131 3.02 4.65 -5.23
N GLY A 132 3.89 5.63 -5.45
CA GLY A 132 4.38 6.50 -4.38
C GLY A 132 3.28 7.45 -3.87
N THR A 133 3.13 7.54 -2.55
CA THR A 133 2.11 8.39 -1.89
C THR A 133 2.71 9.43 -0.97
N TRP A 134 4.05 9.46 -0.85
CA TRP A 134 4.76 10.30 0.12
C TRP A 134 4.51 11.79 -0.13
N GLU A 135 4.74 12.21 -1.37
CA GLU A 135 4.58 13.60 -1.84
C GLU A 135 3.15 14.14 -1.64
N THR A 136 2.16 13.26 -1.58
CA THR A 136 0.75 13.64 -1.40
C THR A 136 0.45 14.18 0.00
N PHE A 137 1.27 13.85 1.00
CA PHE A 137 0.99 14.12 2.42
C PHE A 137 2.12 14.89 3.14
N ILE A 138 3.00 15.53 2.38
CA ILE A 138 4.00 16.46 2.89
C ILE A 138 3.61 17.92 2.62
N ASP A 139 4.23 18.84 3.35
CA ASP A 139 4.27 20.25 3.02
C ASP A 139 5.40 20.59 2.03
N GLU A 140 5.52 21.87 1.70
CA GLU A 140 6.56 22.43 0.81
C GLU A 140 7.99 22.21 1.33
N ASN A 141 8.15 21.93 2.63
CA ASN A 141 9.44 21.64 3.26
C ASN A 141 9.74 20.13 3.31
N GLY A 142 8.91 19.29 2.69
CA GLY A 142 9.08 17.83 2.74
C GLY A 142 8.68 17.18 4.05
N SER A 143 8.05 17.93 4.96
CA SER A 143 7.62 17.47 6.28
C SER A 143 6.18 16.99 6.28
N TYR A 144 5.82 16.09 7.21
CA TYR A 144 4.43 15.64 7.36
C TYR A 144 3.46 16.82 7.47
N SER A 145 2.37 16.80 6.70
CA SER A 145 1.28 17.74 6.85
C SER A 145 -0.06 17.02 7.07
N SER A 146 -0.87 17.57 7.99
CA SER A 146 -2.27 17.13 8.15
C SER A 146 -3.20 17.78 7.13
N PHE A 147 -2.73 18.78 6.39
CA PHE A 147 -3.48 19.57 5.43
C PHE A 147 -2.83 19.52 4.06
N GLY A 148 -3.64 19.54 3.01
CA GLY A 148 -3.16 19.58 1.65
C GLY A 148 -4.30 19.87 0.68
N PRO A 149 -3.99 20.05 -0.61
CA PRO A 149 -5.01 20.23 -1.63
C PRO A 149 -5.89 18.98 -1.69
N SER A 150 -7.19 19.17 -1.52
CA SER A 150 -8.21 18.15 -1.79
C SER A 150 -8.42 18.02 -3.32
N LEU A 151 -9.47 17.32 -3.75
CA LEU A 151 -9.67 17.00 -5.18
C LEU A 151 -9.97 18.22 -6.05
N ASP A 152 -10.64 19.24 -5.50
CA ASP A 152 -10.93 20.50 -6.18
C ASP A 152 -9.79 21.53 -6.04
N GLY A 153 -8.65 21.13 -5.47
CA GLY A 153 -7.49 21.99 -5.24
C GLY A 153 -7.55 22.81 -3.95
N VAL A 154 -8.70 22.88 -3.26
CA VAL A 154 -8.81 23.64 -2.02
C VAL A 154 -8.06 22.93 -0.89
N LYS A 155 -7.28 23.69 -0.12
CA LYS A 155 -6.53 23.16 1.03
C LYS A 155 -7.50 22.74 2.14
N ARG A 156 -7.54 21.44 2.45
CA ARG A 156 -8.39 20.84 3.49
C ARG A 156 -7.57 19.92 4.37
N ARG A 157 -8.15 19.51 5.50
CA ARG A 157 -7.54 18.51 6.39
C ARG A 157 -7.63 17.13 5.74
N LEU A 158 -6.50 16.49 5.50
CA LEU A 158 -6.39 15.15 4.87
C LEU A 158 -6.13 14.05 5.90
N ARG A 159 -5.60 14.39 7.08
CA ARG A 159 -5.32 13.44 8.17
C ARG A 159 -6.18 13.72 9.39
N LYS A 160 -6.62 12.68 10.07
CA LYS A 160 -7.26 12.77 11.39
C LYS A 160 -6.28 13.30 12.43
N GLU A 161 -6.81 13.59 13.61
CA GLU A 161 -6.05 14.19 14.71
C GLU A 161 -4.91 13.30 15.21
N ASP A 162 -5.00 11.98 15.04
CA ASP A 162 -3.91 11.03 15.33
C ASP A 162 -2.71 11.15 14.38
N GLY A 163 -2.86 11.87 13.25
CA GLY A 163 -1.84 12.03 12.23
C GLY A 163 -1.44 10.76 11.49
N MET A 164 -2.29 9.73 11.54
CA MET A 164 -2.14 8.43 10.88
C MET A 164 -3.34 8.12 9.99
N HIS A 165 -4.56 8.26 10.47
CA HIS A 165 -5.75 7.93 9.69
C HIS A 165 -6.14 9.09 8.77
N PHE A 166 -6.88 8.78 7.71
CA PHE A 166 -7.34 9.78 6.76
C PHE A 166 -8.71 10.35 7.14
N THR A 167 -8.94 11.62 6.78
CA THR A 167 -10.29 12.16 6.65
C THR A 167 -10.91 11.67 5.33
N ASN A 168 -12.19 11.94 5.08
CA ASN A 168 -12.81 11.65 3.79
C ASN A 168 -12.07 12.31 2.62
N ASP A 169 -11.64 13.58 2.77
CA ASP A 169 -10.84 14.28 1.77
C ASP A 169 -9.46 13.62 1.56
N GLY A 170 -8.84 13.14 2.65
CA GLY A 170 -7.58 12.40 2.57
C GLY A 170 -7.70 11.06 1.85
N GLU A 171 -8.76 10.30 2.12
CA GLU A 171 -9.04 9.04 1.41
C GLU A 171 -9.29 9.28 -0.08
N LEU A 172 -10.01 10.34 -0.42
CA LEU A 172 -10.25 10.76 -1.79
C LEU A 172 -8.96 11.18 -2.49
N ARG A 173 -8.10 11.96 -1.82
CA ARG A 173 -6.80 12.38 -2.36
C ARG A 173 -5.85 11.20 -2.59
N LEU A 174 -5.80 10.25 -1.65
CA LEU A 174 -5.04 9.01 -1.82
C LEU A 174 -5.58 8.21 -3.00
N ALA A 175 -6.90 8.08 -3.09
CA ALA A 175 -7.53 7.31 -4.15
C ALA A 175 -7.33 7.95 -5.54
N ASP A 176 -7.34 9.28 -5.66
CA ASP A 176 -6.99 9.97 -6.91
C ASP A 176 -5.56 9.69 -7.35
N THR A 177 -4.60 9.69 -6.41
CA THR A 177 -3.19 9.35 -6.69
C THR A 177 -3.08 7.95 -7.31
N VAL A 178 -3.77 6.97 -6.73
CA VAL A 178 -3.80 5.59 -7.24
C VAL A 178 -4.55 5.49 -8.58
N ALA A 179 -5.69 6.18 -8.72
CA ALA A 179 -6.49 6.16 -9.93
C ALA A 179 -5.72 6.73 -11.14
N ARG A 180 -4.93 7.80 -10.94
CA ARG A 180 -4.05 8.36 -11.98
C ARG A 180 -2.98 7.36 -12.42
N ALA A 181 -2.37 6.62 -11.48
CA ALA A 181 -1.39 5.59 -11.82
C ALA A 181 -2.02 4.44 -12.65
N ILE A 182 -3.23 4.03 -12.29
CA ILE A 182 -3.99 3.03 -13.05
C ILE A 182 -4.32 3.54 -14.45
N ASN A 183 -4.90 4.73 -14.57
CA ASN A 183 -5.29 5.29 -15.87
C ASN A 183 -4.09 5.47 -16.81
N ARG A 184 -2.95 5.94 -16.31
CA ARG A 184 -1.72 6.09 -17.10
C ARG A 184 -1.25 4.76 -17.69
N SER A 185 -1.21 3.72 -16.86
CA SER A 185 -0.81 2.38 -17.29
C SER A 185 -1.79 1.79 -18.33
N LEU A 186 -3.09 2.07 -18.19
CA LEU A 186 -4.10 1.62 -19.16
C LEU A 186 -4.02 2.39 -20.49
N SER A 187 -3.68 3.68 -20.47
CA SER A 187 -3.48 4.44 -21.72
C SER A 187 -2.24 3.97 -22.49
N GLU A 188 -1.13 3.68 -21.80
CA GLU A 188 0.11 3.19 -22.44
C GLU A 188 -0.11 1.85 -23.17
N ILE A 189 -0.93 0.96 -22.61
CA ILE A 189 -1.28 -0.33 -23.25
C ILE A 189 -2.10 -0.13 -24.53
N LYS A 190 -2.96 0.89 -24.60
CA LYS A 190 -3.78 1.17 -25.78
C LYS A 190 -2.95 1.71 -26.94
N THR A 191 -1.90 2.47 -26.65
CA THR A 191 -1.00 3.04 -27.67
C THR A 191 0.04 2.04 -28.17
N ALA A 192 0.34 0.98 -27.41
CA ALA A 192 1.29 -0.06 -27.77
C ALA A 192 0.68 -1.21 -28.62
N ARG A 193 -0.56 -1.07 -29.08
CA ARG A 193 -1.26 -1.98 -30.01
C ARG A 193 -1.45 -1.30 -31.36
#